data_AF-A0A8T3WTL6-F1
#
_entry.id   AF-A0A8T3WTL6-F1
#
_cell.length_a   1.000
_cell.length_b   1.000
_cell.length_c   1.000
_cell.angle_alpha   90.00
_cell.angle_beta   90.00
_cell.angle_gamma   90.00
#
_symmetry.space_group_name_H-M   'P 1'
#
loop_
_entity.id
_entity.type
_entity.pdbx_description
1 polymer ?
#
loop_
_entity_poly.entity_id
_entity_poly.type
_entity_poly.pdbx_seq_one_letter_code
_entity_poly.pdbx_strand_id
1 'polypeptide(L)'
;MGNEIILNENEIRGKIYTIRNLQVMLDKDLAELYEVKAIRLREQVKRNIKRFPIDFMFQLADSEVDFLVSQNAIPSKKHLGGHLPYAFTEQGVANLSSVLTNDKAIEVNIQIMRAFVSMRKFISSNAQIFQRLDVVERKQIDHDKKFDEVFDAIQSRDIKPDKGIFFDGQVFDSYRFVSDLIRSAKRSIILIDNYVDDSVLTLFTKRNKNVSVTIFTREITKQLSLDMAKYNSQYPPILIKEFNYSHDRFLIIDENEVYHMGASLKDLGKRWFAFSKFNREVFKLLDRLKKSMK
;
A
#
# COMPACT_ATOMS: atom_id res chain seq x y z
N MET A 1 21.44 51.82 12.14
CA MET A 1 21.61 50.40 12.54
C MET A 1 21.08 49.58 11.39
N GLY A 2 21.97 49.11 10.51
CA GLY A 2 21.58 48.36 9.33
C GLY A 2 21.19 46.94 9.72
N ASN A 3 20.09 46.44 9.16
CA ASN A 3 19.77 45.00 9.18
C ASN A 3 20.83 44.28 8.34
N GLU A 4 21.93 43.86 8.96
CA GLU A 4 22.76 42.79 8.41
C GLU A 4 21.91 41.52 8.43
N ILE A 5 21.47 41.08 7.25
CA ILE A 5 20.92 39.75 7.05
C ILE A 5 22.09 38.79 7.21
N ILE A 6 22.40 38.40 8.44
CA ILE A 6 23.28 37.27 8.72
C ILE A 6 22.52 36.06 8.21
N LEU A 7 22.84 35.57 7.01
CA LEU A 7 22.26 34.32 6.50
C LEU A 7 22.55 33.23 7.53
N ASN A 8 21.50 32.49 7.92
CA ASN A 8 21.63 31.46 8.92
C ASN A 8 22.48 30.32 8.35
N GLU A 9 23.52 29.89 9.07
CA GLU A 9 24.38 28.80 8.62
C GLU A 9 23.58 27.51 8.29
N ASN A 10 22.46 27.28 8.99
CA ASN A 10 21.56 26.15 8.72
C ASN A 10 20.82 26.28 7.39
N GLU A 11 20.52 27.50 6.95
CA GLU A 11 19.86 27.77 5.67
C GLU A 11 20.79 27.48 4.49
N ILE A 12 22.07 27.86 4.62
CA ILE A 12 23.10 27.54 3.62
C ILE A 12 23.34 26.03 3.57
N ARG A 13 23.46 25.37 4.73
CA ARG A 13 23.65 23.90 4.80
C ARG A 13 22.49 23.14 4.15
N GLY A 14 21.25 23.60 4.32
CA GLY A 14 20.07 22.99 3.70
C GLY A 14 20.04 23.06 2.16
N LYS A 15 20.94 23.85 1.56
CA LYS A 15 21.09 24.03 0.11
C LYS A 15 22.33 23.31 -0.45
N ILE A 16 23.03 22.52 0.37
CA ILE A 16 24.16 21.66 -0.06
C ILE A 16 23.64 20.23 -0.24
N TYR A 17 23.84 19.69 -1.44
CA TYR A 17 23.38 18.36 -1.85
C TYR A 17 24.55 17.43 -2.13
N THR A 18 24.33 16.12 -1.97
CA THR A 18 25.31 15.09 -2.38
C THR A 18 24.88 14.52 -3.72
N ILE A 19 25.61 14.83 -4.79
CA ILE A 19 25.35 14.34 -6.15
C ILE A 19 26.66 13.84 -6.75
N ARG A 20 26.68 12.63 -7.32
CA ARG A 20 27.90 11.97 -7.83
C ARG A 20 29.02 11.88 -6.77
N ASN A 21 28.64 11.67 -5.50
CA ASN A 21 29.53 11.69 -4.33
C ASN A 21 30.27 13.03 -4.10
N LEU A 22 29.80 14.12 -4.69
CA LEU A 22 30.31 15.47 -4.50
C LEU A 22 29.30 16.30 -3.72
N GLN A 23 29.78 17.11 -2.78
CA GLN A 23 28.96 18.15 -2.15
C GLN A 23 28.84 19.31 -3.14
N VAL A 24 27.61 19.64 -3.52
CA VAL A 24 27.31 20.66 -4.54
C VAL A 24 26.16 21.56 -4.13
N MET A 25 26.14 22.78 -4.67
CA MET A 25 24.98 23.68 -4.60
C MET A 25 24.42 23.93 -5.99
N LEU A 26 23.10 24.06 -6.09
CA LEU A 26 22.45 24.32 -7.37
C LEU A 26 22.52 25.81 -7.72
N ASP A 27 22.55 26.10 -9.02
CA ASP A 27 22.57 27.47 -9.55
C ASP A 27 21.40 28.33 -9.05
N LYS A 28 20.20 27.73 -8.87
CA LYS A 28 19.04 28.40 -8.29
C LYS A 28 19.29 28.83 -6.85
N ASP A 29 19.81 27.93 -6.01
CA ASP A 29 20.07 28.19 -4.60
C ASP A 29 21.19 29.21 -4.40
N LEU A 30 22.25 29.09 -5.20
CA LEU A 30 23.32 30.10 -5.22
C LEU A 30 22.78 31.45 -5.63
N ALA A 31 21.95 31.51 -6.68
CA ALA A 31 21.37 32.77 -7.13
C ALA A 31 20.48 33.41 -6.05
N GLU A 32 19.70 32.62 -5.32
CA GLU A 32 18.92 33.09 -4.18
C GLU A 32 19.82 33.66 -3.07
N LEU A 33 20.87 32.95 -2.66
CA LEU A 33 21.80 33.40 -1.62
C LEU A 33 22.57 34.67 -2.02
N TYR A 34 22.96 34.78 -3.29
CA TYR A 34 23.60 35.99 -3.83
C TYR A 34 22.60 37.11 -4.16
N GLU A 35 21.29 36.91 -3.95
CA GLU A 35 20.21 37.84 -4.31
C GLU A 35 20.23 38.27 -5.79
N VAL A 36 20.58 37.35 -6.67
CA VAL A 36 20.57 37.55 -8.13
C VAL A 36 19.57 36.61 -8.81
N LYS A 37 19.15 36.96 -10.02
CA LYS A 37 18.36 36.02 -10.83
C LYS A 37 19.25 34.86 -11.27
N ALA A 38 18.73 33.62 -11.21
CA ALA A 38 19.48 32.42 -11.64
C ALA A 38 19.98 32.51 -13.08
N ILE A 39 19.21 33.12 -13.98
CA ILE A 39 19.64 33.40 -15.36
C ILE A 39 20.91 34.28 -15.38
N ARG A 40 20.98 35.30 -14.52
CA ARG A 40 22.10 36.23 -14.45
C ARG A 40 23.37 35.56 -13.94
N LEU A 41 23.24 34.69 -12.94
CA LEU A 41 24.36 33.87 -12.46
C LEU A 41 24.93 33.00 -13.59
N ARG A 42 24.06 32.28 -14.31
CA ARG A 42 24.47 31.44 -15.44
C ARG A 42 25.13 32.23 -16.56
N GLU A 43 24.63 33.42 -16.90
CA GLU A 43 25.27 34.30 -17.88
C GLU A 43 26.70 34.66 -17.49
N GLN A 44 26.91 35.02 -16.23
CA GLN A 44 28.23 35.40 -15.72
C GLN A 44 29.22 34.23 -15.75
N VAL A 45 28.75 33.04 -15.40
CA VAL A 45 29.53 31.80 -15.50
C VAL A 45 29.88 31.49 -16.95
N LYS A 46 28.92 31.56 -17.88
CA LYS A 46 29.17 31.33 -19.32
C LYS A 46 30.19 32.30 -19.91
N ARG A 47 30.17 33.57 -19.50
CA ARG A 47 31.18 34.57 -19.93
C ARG A 47 32.58 34.25 -19.42
N ASN A 48 32.68 33.53 -18.31
CA ASN A 48 33.92 33.19 -17.62
C ASN A 48 34.20 31.68 -17.64
N ILE A 49 33.71 30.94 -18.64
CA ILE A 49 33.71 29.46 -18.62
C ILE A 49 35.09 28.83 -18.42
N LYS A 50 36.18 29.49 -18.83
CA LYS A 50 37.55 29.04 -18.58
C LYS A 50 37.90 28.91 -17.09
N ARG A 51 37.17 29.59 -16.21
CA ARG A 51 37.29 29.51 -14.74
C ARG A 51 36.46 28.38 -14.13
N PHE A 52 35.62 27.71 -14.92
CA PHE A 52 34.73 26.66 -14.42
C PHE A 52 34.96 25.37 -15.23
N PRO A 53 36.06 24.66 -14.95
CA PRO A 53 36.27 23.32 -15.50
C PRO A 53 35.21 22.34 -14.98
N ILE A 54 35.17 21.15 -15.57
CA ILE A 54 34.09 20.17 -15.35
C ILE A 54 33.98 19.65 -13.91
N ASP A 55 35.06 19.72 -13.15
CA ASP A 55 35.15 19.39 -11.73
C ASP A 55 34.66 20.54 -10.81
N PHE A 56 34.50 21.74 -11.35
CA PHE A 56 34.00 22.92 -10.63
C PHE A 56 32.49 23.07 -10.82
N MET A 57 32.00 22.76 -12.02
CA MET A 57 30.58 22.78 -12.31
C MET A 57 30.20 21.73 -13.35
N PHE A 58 28.98 21.22 -13.24
CA PHE A 58 28.39 20.34 -14.24
C PHE A 58 26.88 20.52 -14.29
N GLN A 59 26.27 20.18 -15.43
CA GLN A 59 24.82 20.15 -15.55
C GLN A 59 24.30 18.80 -15.06
N LEU A 60 23.19 18.81 -14.32
CA LEU A 60 22.54 17.58 -13.87
C LEU A 60 21.90 16.84 -15.04
N ALA A 61 21.87 15.51 -14.96
CA ALA A 61 21.09 14.65 -15.84
C ALA A 61 19.61 14.60 -15.41
N ASP A 62 18.71 14.23 -16.32
CA ASP A 62 17.28 14.11 -16.01
C ASP A 62 16.99 13.18 -14.82
N SER A 63 17.70 12.07 -14.71
CA SER A 63 17.57 11.12 -13.60
C SER A 63 18.03 11.71 -12.26
N GLU A 64 19.06 12.57 -12.27
CA GLU A 64 19.54 13.26 -11.08
C GLU A 64 18.54 14.32 -10.63
N VAL A 65 17.87 14.97 -11.57
CA VAL A 65 16.77 15.90 -11.28
C VAL A 65 15.56 15.16 -10.71
N ASP A 66 15.18 14.01 -11.26
CA ASP A 66 14.09 13.19 -10.72
C ASP A 66 14.36 12.78 -9.27
N PHE A 67 15.61 12.39 -8.97
CA PHE A 67 16.03 12.08 -7.61
C PHE A 67 15.85 13.28 -6.67
N LEU A 68 16.30 14.48 -7.07
CA LEU A 68 16.16 15.69 -6.26
C LEU A 68 14.70 16.11 -6.06
N VAL A 69 13.81 15.87 -7.05
CA VAL A 69 12.37 16.11 -6.90
C VAL A 69 11.78 15.15 -5.87
N SER A 70 12.15 13.87 -5.91
CA SER A 70 11.67 12.87 -4.93
C SER A 70 12.08 13.19 -3.49
N GLN A 71 13.23 13.86 -3.33
CA GLN A 71 13.76 14.29 -2.03
C GLN A 71 13.21 15.65 -1.58
N ASN A 72 12.22 16.22 -2.28
CA ASN A 72 11.68 17.56 -2.06
C ASN A 72 12.71 18.71 -2.13
N ALA A 73 13.93 18.46 -2.64
CA ALA A 73 14.94 19.49 -2.88
C ALA A 73 14.52 20.40 -4.06
N ILE A 74 13.82 19.84 -5.04
CA ILE A 74 13.20 20.59 -6.14
C ILE A 74 11.68 20.36 -6.07
N PRO A 75 10.85 21.42 -5.99
CA PRO A 75 9.40 21.26 -5.86
C PRO A 75 8.74 20.48 -7.01
N SER A 76 9.17 20.71 -8.25
CA SER A 76 8.86 19.86 -9.40
C SER A 76 9.70 20.25 -10.62
N LYS A 77 9.79 19.35 -11.61
CA LYS A 77 10.45 19.65 -12.90
C LYS A 77 9.88 20.89 -13.61
N LYS A 78 8.60 21.21 -13.41
CA LYS A 78 7.96 22.41 -14.00
C LYS A 78 8.59 23.71 -13.50
N HIS A 79 9.16 23.73 -12.30
CA HIS A 79 9.81 24.91 -11.72
C HIS A 79 11.20 25.20 -12.29
N LEU A 80 11.75 24.30 -13.11
CA LEU A 80 13.06 24.45 -13.73
C LEU A 80 13.01 25.26 -15.05
N GLY A 81 11.82 25.64 -15.51
CA GLY A 81 11.66 26.49 -16.69
C GLY A 81 12.20 25.86 -17.98
N GLY A 82 12.20 24.52 -18.06
CA GLY A 82 12.66 23.77 -19.24
C GLY A 82 14.17 23.57 -19.35
N HIS A 83 14.95 23.90 -18.32
CA HIS A 83 16.41 23.71 -18.32
C HIS A 83 16.87 22.89 -17.13
N LEU A 84 17.82 21.97 -17.35
CA LEU A 84 18.45 21.23 -16.28
C LEU A 84 19.38 22.16 -15.47
N PRO A 85 19.32 22.11 -14.13
CA PRO A 85 20.11 22.98 -13.26
C PRO A 85 21.60 22.66 -13.36
N TYR A 86 22.43 23.66 -13.09
CA TYR A 86 23.86 23.47 -12.89
C TYR A 86 24.15 23.24 -11.41
N ALA A 87 25.03 22.28 -11.14
CA ALA A 87 25.58 22.01 -9.83
C ALA A 87 27.01 22.57 -9.77
N PHE A 88 27.32 23.26 -8.67
CA PHE A 88 28.64 23.82 -8.39
C PHE A 88 29.24 23.11 -7.19
N THR A 89 30.45 22.58 -7.34
CA THR A 89 31.22 22.06 -6.21
C THR A 89 31.71 23.22 -5.34
N GLU A 90 32.27 22.92 -4.17
CA GLU A 90 32.94 23.93 -3.33
C GLU A 90 33.93 24.79 -4.14
N GLN A 91 34.72 24.17 -5.03
CA GLN A 91 35.68 24.88 -5.87
C GLN A 91 34.98 25.77 -6.92
N GLY A 92 33.87 25.28 -7.49
CA GLY A 92 33.02 26.08 -8.35
C GLY A 92 32.44 27.30 -7.66
N VAL A 93 31.93 27.13 -6.43
CA VAL A 93 31.43 28.24 -5.63
C VAL A 93 32.55 29.21 -5.25
N ALA A 94 33.71 28.70 -4.82
CA ALA A 94 34.87 29.54 -4.54
C ALA A 94 35.23 30.43 -5.75
N ASN A 95 35.17 29.88 -6.97
CA ASN A 95 35.43 30.65 -8.18
C ASN A 95 34.34 31.68 -8.54
N LEU A 96 33.12 31.57 -8.00
CA LEU A 96 32.11 32.61 -8.16
C LEU A 96 32.55 33.94 -7.52
N SER A 97 33.42 33.94 -6.51
CA SER A 97 34.00 35.16 -5.94
C SER A 97 34.80 36.00 -6.96
N SER A 98 35.36 35.36 -7.98
CA SER A 98 36.10 36.04 -9.06
C SER A 98 35.18 36.65 -10.13
N VAL A 99 33.89 36.35 -10.06
CA VAL A 99 32.87 36.71 -11.05
C VAL A 99 31.81 37.63 -10.43
N LEU A 100 31.48 37.43 -9.15
CA LEU A 100 30.57 38.24 -8.36
C LEU A 100 31.37 38.97 -7.28
N THR A 101 31.72 40.23 -7.56
CA THR A 101 32.69 40.99 -6.77
C THR A 101 32.08 42.11 -5.92
N ASN A 102 30.76 42.12 -5.71
CA ASN A 102 30.14 43.09 -4.80
C ASN A 102 30.30 42.64 -3.34
N ASP A 103 30.33 43.60 -2.40
CA ASP A 103 30.61 43.33 -0.98
C ASP A 103 29.69 42.26 -0.38
N LYS A 104 28.41 42.30 -0.74
CA LYS A 104 27.41 41.31 -0.30
C LYS A 104 27.71 39.91 -0.83
N ALA A 105 28.07 39.79 -2.11
CA ALA A 105 28.45 38.51 -2.72
C ALA A 105 29.75 37.96 -2.13
N ILE A 106 30.71 38.82 -1.77
CA ILE A 106 31.92 38.41 -1.07
C ILE A 106 31.56 37.81 0.28
N GLU A 107 30.70 38.46 1.06
CA GLU A 107 30.26 37.98 2.37
C GLU A 107 29.53 36.63 2.26
N VAL A 108 28.53 36.54 1.37
CA VAL A 108 27.77 35.30 1.11
C VAL A 108 28.71 34.17 0.71
N ASN A 109 29.69 34.44 -0.15
CA ASN A 109 30.66 33.44 -0.57
C ASN A 109 31.49 32.91 0.62
N ILE A 110 31.94 33.78 1.51
CA ILE A 110 32.68 33.38 2.73
C ILE A 110 31.80 32.47 3.61
N GLN A 111 30.52 32.79 3.77
CA GLN A 111 29.60 31.98 4.57
C GLN A 111 29.34 30.61 3.92
N ILE A 112 29.17 30.56 2.60
CA ILE A 112 29.03 29.30 1.87
C ILE A 112 30.28 28.42 2.03
N MET A 113 31.47 29.00 1.88
CA MET A 113 32.72 28.26 2.06
C MET A 113 32.86 27.69 3.49
N ARG A 114 32.46 28.45 4.52
CA ARG A 114 32.42 27.95 5.90
C ARG A 114 31.46 26.78 6.07
N ALA A 115 30.28 26.84 5.43
CA ALA A 115 29.31 25.74 5.45
C ALA A 115 29.87 24.47 4.79
N PHE A 116 30.52 24.57 3.63
CA PHE A 116 31.18 23.43 2.97
C PHE A 116 32.27 22.80 3.84
N VAL A 117 33.12 23.61 4.47
CA VAL A 117 34.16 23.13 5.39
C VAL A 117 33.55 22.42 6.59
N SER A 118 32.50 23.01 7.19
CA SER A 118 31.80 22.40 8.31
C SER A 118 31.15 21.07 7.94
N MET A 119 30.50 21.00 6.77
CA MET A 119 29.88 19.78 6.26
C MET A 119 30.91 18.68 6.03
N ARG A 120 32.07 19.01 5.45
CA ARG A 120 33.17 18.06 5.27
C ARG A 120 33.67 17.49 6.61
N LYS A 121 33.85 18.36 7.61
CA LYS A 121 34.25 17.94 8.96
C LYS A 121 33.21 17.02 9.58
N PHE A 122 31.93 17.38 9.48
CA PHE A 122 30.81 16.58 9.99
C PHE A 122 30.73 15.20 9.33
N ILE A 123 30.85 15.13 8.01
CA ILE A 123 30.87 13.85 7.27
C ILE A 123 32.05 13.00 7.72
N SER A 124 33.24 13.60 7.78
CA SER A 124 34.46 12.89 8.18
C SER A 124 34.42 12.40 9.63
N SER A 125 33.88 13.19 10.56
CA SER A 125 33.82 12.80 11.99
C SER A 125 32.76 11.74 12.27
N ASN A 126 31.72 11.66 11.43
CA ASN A 126 30.59 10.74 11.60
C ASN A 126 30.58 9.58 10.58
N ALA A 127 31.67 9.37 9.82
CA ALA A 127 31.76 8.36 8.76
C ALA A 127 31.31 6.95 9.21
N GLN A 128 31.68 6.54 10.42
CA GLN A 128 31.27 5.24 10.98
C GLN A 128 29.76 5.13 11.22
N ILE A 129 29.10 6.23 11.58
CA ILE A 129 27.65 6.29 11.79
C ILE A 129 26.93 6.17 10.44
N PHE A 130 27.39 6.89 9.43
CA PHE A 130 26.84 6.79 8.06
C PHE A 130 26.96 5.37 7.50
N GLN A 131 28.12 4.72 7.68
CA GLN A 131 28.28 3.33 7.27
C GLN A 131 27.28 2.37 7.95
N ARG A 132 26.96 2.60 9.22
CA ARG A 132 25.95 1.80 9.94
C ARG A 132 24.54 2.07 9.43
N LEU A 133 24.20 3.33 9.15
CA LEU A 133 22.91 3.71 8.56
C LEU A 133 22.70 3.04 7.19
N ASP A 134 23.70 3.07 6.31
CA ASP A 134 23.63 2.40 4.99
C ASP A 134 23.37 0.89 5.11
N VAL A 135 23.90 0.24 6.15
CA VAL A 135 23.64 -1.19 6.40
C VAL A 135 22.20 -1.41 6.89
N VAL A 136 21.68 -0.51 7.73
CA VAL A 136 20.31 -0.60 8.23
C VAL A 136 19.29 -0.37 7.10
N GLU A 137 19.49 0.67 6.28
CA GLU A 137 18.60 0.95 5.14
C GLU A 137 18.56 -0.21 4.14
N ARG A 138 19.72 -0.81 3.81
CA ARG A 138 19.77 -2.01 2.95
C ARG A 138 18.99 -3.17 3.54
N LYS A 139 19.18 -3.43 4.84
CA LYS A 139 18.41 -4.48 5.54
C LYS A 139 16.91 -4.20 5.53
N GLN A 140 16.50 -2.93 5.62
CA GLN A 140 15.09 -2.54 5.57
C GLN A 140 14.51 -2.77 4.17
N ILE A 141 15.18 -2.35 3.10
CA ILE A 141 14.76 -2.61 1.71
C ILE A 141 14.65 -4.12 1.45
N ASP A 142 15.61 -4.90 1.94
CA ASP A 142 15.58 -6.36 1.80
C ASP A 142 14.42 -6.99 2.60
N HIS A 143 14.06 -6.42 3.74
CA HIS A 143 12.89 -6.86 4.51
C HIS A 143 11.59 -6.50 3.79
N ASP A 144 11.45 -5.30 3.24
CA ASP A 144 10.25 -4.88 2.51
C ASP A 144 10.00 -5.79 1.30
N LYS A 145 11.03 -6.13 0.53
CA LYS A 145 10.92 -7.12 -0.55
C LYS A 145 10.46 -8.49 -0.08
N LYS A 146 11.00 -8.97 1.05
CA LYS A 146 10.57 -10.24 1.65
C LYS A 146 9.13 -10.16 2.16
N PHE A 147 8.70 -9.01 2.67
CA PHE A 147 7.31 -8.79 3.03
C PHE A 147 6.41 -8.86 1.79
N ASP A 148 6.76 -8.19 0.71
CA ASP A 148 6.02 -8.25 -0.55
C ASP A 148 5.92 -9.69 -1.06
N GLU A 149 7.02 -10.44 -1.07
CA GLU A 149 7.02 -11.88 -1.43
C GLU A 149 6.12 -12.72 -0.52
N VAL A 150 6.11 -12.45 0.79
CA VAL A 150 5.22 -13.12 1.75
C VAL A 150 3.76 -12.72 1.52
N PHE A 151 3.47 -11.45 1.27
CA PHE A 151 2.13 -10.96 0.96
C PHE A 151 1.61 -11.54 -0.35
N ASP A 152 2.44 -11.59 -1.38
CA ASP A 152 2.15 -12.25 -2.66
C ASP A 152 1.92 -13.74 -2.46
N ALA A 153 2.70 -14.42 -1.60
CA ALA A 153 2.49 -15.83 -1.27
C ALA A 153 1.18 -16.07 -0.49
N ILE A 154 0.77 -15.13 0.36
CA ILE A 154 -0.51 -15.17 1.08
C ILE A 154 -1.68 -14.91 0.11
N GLN A 155 -1.52 -14.00 -0.84
CA GLN A 155 -2.58 -13.58 -1.77
C GLN A 155 -2.72 -14.52 -2.98
N SER A 156 -1.62 -15.10 -3.47
CA SER A 156 -1.61 -16.10 -4.56
C SER A 156 -2.16 -17.46 -4.14
N ARG A 157 -2.19 -17.72 -2.83
CA ARG A 157 -2.98 -18.80 -2.26
C ARG A 157 -4.42 -18.32 -2.17
N ASP A 158 -5.23 -18.71 -3.15
CA ASP A 158 -6.71 -18.71 -3.16
C ASP A 158 -7.30 -19.62 -2.04
N ILE A 159 -6.64 -19.68 -0.88
CA ILE A 159 -7.07 -20.39 0.30
C ILE A 159 -8.10 -19.48 0.95
N LYS A 160 -9.36 -19.69 0.60
CA LYS A 160 -10.47 -19.29 1.47
C LYS A 160 -10.08 -19.72 2.89
N PRO A 161 -9.97 -18.80 3.85
CA PRO A 161 -9.38 -19.09 5.14
C PRO A 161 -10.10 -20.28 5.79
N ASP A 162 -9.34 -21.25 6.30
CA ASP A 162 -9.92 -22.45 6.93
C ASP A 162 -10.67 -22.10 8.22
N LYS A 163 -10.41 -20.93 8.82
CA LYS A 163 -11.10 -20.41 10.00
C LYS A 163 -11.13 -18.88 9.95
N GLY A 164 -12.17 -18.28 10.52
CA GLY A 164 -12.26 -16.82 10.63
C GLY A 164 -13.32 -16.37 11.62
N ILE A 165 -13.28 -15.08 11.99
CA ILE A 165 -14.24 -14.42 12.87
C ILE A 165 -14.73 -13.17 12.16
N PHE A 166 -16.04 -12.96 12.12
CA PHE A 166 -16.66 -11.70 11.71
C PHE A 166 -17.08 -10.93 12.95
N PHE A 167 -16.84 -9.62 12.96
CA PHE A 167 -17.18 -8.70 14.03
C PHE A 167 -18.50 -7.95 13.76
N ASP A 168 -18.99 -7.24 14.77
CA ASP A 168 -20.28 -6.52 14.75
C ASP A 168 -20.27 -5.47 13.62
N GLY A 169 -21.33 -5.46 12.82
CA GLY A 169 -21.49 -4.50 11.72
C GLY A 169 -20.84 -4.94 10.41
N GLN A 170 -20.07 -6.03 10.38
CA GLN A 170 -19.52 -6.62 9.14
C GLN A 170 -20.57 -7.40 8.34
N VAL A 171 -21.77 -6.84 8.20
CA VAL A 171 -22.92 -7.46 7.51
C VAL A 171 -22.60 -7.70 6.04
N PHE A 172 -22.02 -6.71 5.36
CA PHE A 172 -21.71 -6.84 3.94
C PHE A 172 -20.56 -7.81 3.67
N ASP A 173 -19.50 -7.78 4.50
CA ASP A 173 -18.34 -8.65 4.33
C ASP A 173 -18.70 -10.13 4.55
N SER A 174 -19.50 -10.41 5.60
CA SER A 174 -20.01 -11.76 5.88
C SER A 174 -20.98 -12.24 4.78
N TYR A 175 -21.85 -11.37 4.29
CA TYR A 175 -22.72 -11.66 3.15
C TYR A 175 -21.92 -11.95 1.86
N ARG A 176 -20.86 -11.17 1.59
CA ARG A 176 -19.98 -11.37 0.43
C ARG A 176 -19.27 -12.72 0.52
N PHE A 177 -18.69 -13.03 1.67
CA PHE A 177 -18.04 -14.32 1.92
C PHE A 177 -18.97 -15.51 1.63
N VAL A 178 -20.18 -15.53 2.21
CA VAL A 178 -21.14 -16.61 1.97
C VAL A 178 -21.60 -16.64 0.51
N SER A 179 -21.81 -15.48 -0.12
CA SER A 179 -22.15 -15.39 -1.54
C SER A 179 -21.07 -16.00 -2.43
N ASP A 180 -19.80 -15.77 -2.12
CA ASP A 180 -18.66 -16.31 -2.87
C ASP A 180 -18.50 -17.82 -2.66
N LEU A 181 -18.85 -18.35 -1.48
CA LEU A 181 -18.99 -19.80 -1.26
C LEU A 181 -20.08 -20.39 -2.18
N ILE A 182 -21.27 -19.80 -2.20
CA ILE A 182 -22.40 -20.25 -3.02
C ILE A 182 -22.06 -20.21 -4.53
N ARG A 183 -21.38 -19.15 -4.99
CA ARG A 183 -20.94 -19.02 -6.39
C ARG A 183 -19.90 -20.06 -6.79
N SER A 184 -19.05 -20.48 -5.86
CA SER A 184 -17.98 -21.44 -6.13
C SER A 184 -18.46 -22.88 -6.29
N ALA A 185 -19.67 -23.20 -5.84
CA ALA A 185 -20.25 -24.54 -5.95
C ALA A 185 -20.45 -24.95 -7.42
N LYS A 186 -20.10 -26.19 -7.76
CA LYS A 186 -20.19 -26.73 -9.12
C LYS A 186 -21.25 -27.83 -9.28
N ARG A 187 -21.62 -28.51 -8.20
CA ARG A 187 -22.50 -29.69 -8.19
C ARG A 187 -23.65 -29.57 -7.20
N SER A 188 -23.35 -29.30 -5.93
CA SER A 188 -24.36 -29.35 -4.87
C SER A 188 -24.05 -28.40 -3.71
N ILE A 189 -25.10 -27.93 -3.06
CA ILE A 189 -25.03 -27.18 -1.81
C ILE A 189 -26.01 -27.80 -0.82
N ILE A 190 -25.54 -28.11 0.39
CA ILE A 190 -26.38 -28.57 1.49
C ILE A 190 -26.27 -27.57 2.64
N LEU A 191 -27.39 -27.00 3.07
CA LEU A 191 -27.47 -26.15 4.24
C LEU A 191 -28.14 -26.90 5.37
N ILE A 192 -27.54 -26.90 6.55
CA ILE A 192 -28.15 -27.30 7.81
C ILE A 192 -28.25 -26.03 8.65
N ASP A 193 -29.46 -25.51 8.83
CA ASP A 193 -29.73 -24.33 9.64
C ASP A 193 -31.14 -24.40 10.19
N ASN A 194 -31.29 -24.16 11.50
CA ASN A 194 -32.57 -24.22 12.19
C ASN A 194 -33.40 -22.94 12.03
N TYR A 195 -32.84 -21.90 11.40
CA TYR A 195 -33.48 -20.59 11.28
C TYR A 195 -33.37 -20.04 9.84
N VAL A 196 -34.22 -20.55 8.95
CA VAL A 196 -34.23 -20.17 7.53
C VAL A 196 -35.41 -19.25 7.23
N ASP A 197 -35.15 -18.14 6.54
CA ASP A 197 -36.15 -17.19 6.02
C ASP A 197 -35.91 -16.87 4.54
N ASP A 198 -36.67 -15.94 3.99
CA ASP A 198 -36.61 -15.50 2.59
C ASP A 198 -35.25 -14.89 2.21
N SER A 199 -34.52 -14.31 3.16
CA SER A 199 -33.18 -13.77 2.94
C SER A 199 -32.19 -14.88 2.58
N VAL A 200 -32.32 -16.04 3.22
CA VAL A 200 -31.51 -17.24 2.95
C VAL A 200 -31.87 -17.82 1.58
N LEU A 201 -33.15 -17.85 1.21
CA LEU A 201 -33.58 -18.28 -0.13
C LEU A 201 -33.00 -17.36 -1.22
N THR A 202 -32.99 -16.05 -0.95
CA THR A 202 -32.43 -15.03 -1.85
C THR A 202 -30.92 -15.24 -2.06
N LEU A 203 -30.17 -15.61 -1.02
CA LEU A 203 -28.74 -15.95 -1.16
C LEU A 203 -28.50 -17.06 -2.19
N PHE A 204 -29.34 -18.10 -2.20
CA PHE A 204 -29.20 -19.22 -3.12
C PHE A 204 -29.55 -18.90 -4.57
N THR A 205 -30.11 -17.72 -4.88
CA THR A 205 -30.28 -17.28 -6.28
C THR A 205 -28.94 -17.06 -6.99
N LYS A 206 -27.86 -16.82 -6.24
CA LYS A 206 -26.51 -16.57 -6.76
C LYS A 206 -25.76 -17.83 -7.20
N ARG A 207 -26.35 -19.01 -7.03
CA ARG A 207 -25.73 -20.28 -7.41
C ARG A 207 -25.69 -20.47 -8.92
N ASN A 208 -24.78 -21.31 -9.39
CA ASN A 208 -24.74 -21.71 -10.80
C ASN A 208 -25.99 -22.53 -11.17
N LYS A 209 -26.49 -22.38 -12.41
CA LYS A 209 -27.77 -22.96 -12.86
C LYS A 209 -27.91 -24.48 -12.67
N ASN A 210 -26.79 -25.20 -12.65
CA ASN A 210 -26.76 -26.67 -12.54
C ASN A 210 -26.48 -27.18 -11.12
N VAL A 211 -26.45 -26.30 -10.11
CA VAL A 211 -26.16 -26.65 -8.72
C VAL A 211 -27.45 -26.96 -7.98
N SER A 212 -27.55 -28.18 -7.44
CA SER A 212 -28.66 -28.58 -6.58
C SER A 212 -28.51 -27.98 -5.17
N VAL A 213 -29.63 -27.62 -4.55
CA VAL A 213 -29.63 -27.09 -3.17
C VAL A 213 -30.60 -27.89 -2.32
N THR A 214 -30.12 -28.36 -1.18
CA THR A 214 -30.96 -28.99 -0.14
C THR A 214 -30.79 -28.25 1.17
N ILE A 215 -31.89 -27.84 1.79
CA ILE A 215 -31.94 -27.19 3.10
C ILE A 215 -32.52 -28.18 4.11
N PHE A 216 -31.81 -28.39 5.21
CA PHE A 216 -32.24 -29.11 6.38
C PHE A 216 -32.50 -28.12 7.52
N THR A 217 -33.74 -28.09 8.01
CA THR A 217 -34.16 -27.23 9.12
C THR A 217 -34.96 -28.04 10.13
N ARG A 218 -35.04 -27.59 11.38
CA ARG A 218 -35.77 -28.28 12.46
C ARG A 218 -37.28 -28.38 12.19
N GLU A 219 -37.88 -27.33 11.63
CA GLU A 219 -39.32 -27.25 11.46
C GLU A 219 -39.65 -26.50 10.18
N ILE A 220 -40.56 -27.03 9.37
CA ILE A 220 -41.09 -26.35 8.21
C ILE A 220 -42.39 -25.64 8.61
N THR A 221 -42.28 -24.35 8.92
CA THR A 221 -43.45 -23.54 9.24
C THR A 221 -44.33 -23.34 8.00
N LYS A 222 -45.62 -23.04 8.19
CA LYS A 222 -46.54 -22.72 7.09
C LYS A 222 -46.03 -21.54 6.25
N GLN A 223 -45.44 -20.53 6.88
CA GLN A 223 -44.87 -19.38 6.21
C GLN A 223 -43.71 -19.78 5.29
N LEU A 224 -42.74 -20.54 5.82
CA LEU A 224 -41.59 -21.01 5.04
C LEU A 224 -42.02 -21.89 3.86
N SER A 225 -43.04 -22.73 4.05
CA SER A 225 -43.60 -23.56 2.97
C SER A 225 -44.19 -22.70 1.83
N LEU A 226 -44.93 -21.63 2.16
CA LEU A 226 -45.45 -20.68 1.18
C LEU A 226 -44.34 -19.92 0.46
N ASP A 227 -43.31 -19.47 1.19
CA ASP A 227 -42.19 -18.74 0.61
C ASP A 227 -41.37 -19.63 -0.32
N MET A 228 -41.18 -20.89 0.03
CA MET A 228 -40.56 -21.91 -0.83
C MET A 228 -41.37 -22.18 -2.10
N ALA A 229 -42.70 -22.29 -1.99
CA ALA A 229 -43.57 -22.48 -3.16
C ALA A 229 -43.46 -21.31 -4.14
N LYS A 230 -43.48 -20.07 -3.62
CA LYS A 230 -43.25 -18.86 -4.42
C LYS A 230 -41.86 -18.84 -5.06
N TYR A 231 -40.81 -19.11 -4.28
CA TYR A 231 -39.44 -19.15 -4.77
C TYR A 231 -39.27 -20.17 -5.92
N ASN A 232 -39.72 -21.41 -5.72
CA ASN A 232 -39.60 -22.49 -6.69
C ASN A 232 -40.42 -22.26 -7.97
N SER A 233 -41.40 -21.35 -7.95
CA SER A 233 -42.15 -20.93 -9.14
C SER A 233 -41.36 -19.99 -10.08
N GLN A 234 -40.37 -19.26 -9.55
CA GLN A 234 -39.63 -18.22 -10.27
C GLN A 234 -38.14 -18.54 -10.43
N TYR A 235 -37.56 -19.29 -9.50
CA TYR A 235 -36.13 -19.59 -9.43
C TYR A 235 -35.88 -21.11 -9.46
N PRO A 236 -34.64 -21.55 -9.76
CA PRO A 236 -34.32 -22.96 -9.72
C PRO A 236 -34.72 -23.59 -8.37
N PRO A 237 -35.33 -24.77 -8.37
CA PRO A 237 -35.96 -25.29 -7.16
C PRO A 237 -34.94 -25.60 -6.06
N ILE A 238 -35.34 -25.34 -4.83
CA ILE A 238 -34.62 -25.74 -3.61
C ILE A 238 -35.45 -26.83 -2.92
N LEU A 239 -34.78 -27.89 -2.50
CA LEU A 239 -35.39 -28.95 -1.70
C LEU A 239 -35.26 -28.61 -0.21
N ILE A 240 -36.34 -28.71 0.56
CA ILE A 240 -36.31 -28.51 2.01
C ILE A 240 -36.76 -29.79 2.72
N LYS A 241 -36.08 -30.14 3.82
CA LYS A 241 -36.35 -31.33 4.62
C LYS A 241 -36.27 -30.99 6.11
N GLU A 242 -37.13 -31.64 6.89
CA GLU A 242 -37.04 -31.58 8.34
C GLU A 242 -35.88 -32.42 8.87
N PHE A 243 -35.12 -31.87 9.80
CA PHE A 243 -33.97 -32.53 10.41
C PHE A 243 -33.71 -31.99 11.82
N ASN A 244 -33.96 -32.85 12.82
CA ASN A 244 -33.96 -32.46 14.24
C ASN A 244 -32.70 -32.91 15.00
N TYR A 245 -31.70 -33.44 14.30
CA TYR A 245 -30.53 -34.06 14.92
C TYR A 245 -29.30 -33.15 15.01
N SER A 246 -29.37 -31.90 14.52
CA SER A 246 -28.27 -30.93 14.61
C SER A 246 -28.71 -29.60 15.23
N HIS A 247 -27.96 -29.17 16.23
CA HIS A 247 -28.03 -27.80 16.77
C HIS A 247 -27.11 -26.85 16.01
N ASP A 248 -26.00 -27.37 15.50
CA ASP A 248 -24.97 -26.61 14.78
C ASP A 248 -25.38 -26.39 13.33
N ARG A 249 -24.79 -25.33 12.75
CA ARG A 249 -25.12 -24.87 11.40
C ARG A 249 -23.98 -25.18 10.45
N PHE A 250 -24.32 -25.85 9.37
CA PHE A 250 -23.34 -26.31 8.40
C PHE A 250 -23.74 -25.90 6.99
N LEU A 251 -22.77 -25.43 6.22
CA LEU A 251 -22.87 -25.23 4.78
C LEU A 251 -21.89 -26.16 4.10
N ILE A 252 -22.41 -27.13 3.35
CA ILE A 252 -21.62 -28.12 2.63
C ILE A 252 -21.63 -27.77 1.15
N ILE A 253 -20.46 -27.68 0.54
CA ILE A 253 -20.27 -27.40 -0.88
C ILE A 253 -19.73 -28.66 -1.54
N ASP A 254 -20.31 -29.05 -2.69
CA ASP A 254 -19.89 -30.12 -3.59
C ASP A 254 -19.57 -31.48 -2.91
N GLU A 255 -20.18 -31.74 -1.75
CA GLU A 255 -19.94 -32.93 -0.91
C GLU A 255 -18.47 -33.13 -0.50
N ASN A 256 -17.64 -32.10 -0.58
CA ASN A 256 -16.19 -32.17 -0.32
C ASN A 256 -15.70 -31.09 0.67
N GLU A 257 -16.41 -29.99 0.82
CA GLU A 257 -16.08 -28.90 1.75
C GLU A 257 -17.23 -28.69 2.74
N VAL A 258 -16.94 -28.73 4.04
CA VAL A 258 -17.93 -28.44 5.10
C VAL A 258 -17.52 -27.18 5.84
N TYR A 259 -18.40 -26.18 5.87
CA TYR A 259 -18.24 -24.96 6.64
C TYR A 259 -19.19 -25.00 7.84
N HIS A 260 -18.64 -24.92 9.04
CA HIS A 260 -19.43 -24.65 10.24
C HIS A 260 -19.57 -23.15 10.44
N MET A 261 -20.79 -22.72 10.72
CA MET A 261 -21.18 -21.32 10.88
C MET A 261 -21.69 -21.09 12.30
N GLY A 262 -21.03 -20.21 13.05
CA GLY A 262 -21.45 -19.86 14.41
C GLY A 262 -22.77 -19.06 14.46
N ALA A 263 -23.19 -18.50 13.32
CA ALA A 263 -24.45 -17.78 13.17
C ALA A 263 -25.29 -18.35 12.03
N SER A 264 -26.60 -18.10 12.10
CA SER A 264 -27.51 -18.41 11.00
C SER A 264 -27.23 -17.52 9.80
N LEU A 265 -27.46 -18.05 8.60
CA LEU A 265 -27.29 -17.28 7.37
C LEU A 265 -28.23 -16.06 7.30
N LYS A 266 -29.35 -16.06 8.04
CA LYS A 266 -30.22 -14.88 8.15
C LYS A 266 -29.64 -13.73 9.00
N ASP A 267 -28.63 -14.02 9.82
CA ASP A 267 -28.05 -13.10 10.82
C ASP A 267 -26.57 -12.78 10.57
N LEU A 268 -26.08 -13.02 9.34
CA LEU A 268 -24.69 -12.76 8.95
C LEU A 268 -24.26 -11.33 9.32
N GLY A 269 -23.23 -11.24 10.16
CA GLY A 269 -22.55 -9.99 10.55
C GLY A 269 -23.37 -9.04 11.44
N LYS A 270 -24.58 -9.44 11.88
CA LYS A 270 -25.36 -8.67 12.87
C LYS A 270 -24.75 -8.76 14.27
N ARG A 271 -24.10 -9.90 14.57
CA ARG A 271 -23.35 -10.17 15.80
C ARG A 271 -22.05 -10.90 15.49
N TRP A 272 -21.10 -10.90 16.42
CA TRP A 272 -19.84 -11.65 16.29
C TRP A 272 -20.11 -13.13 16.04
N PHE A 273 -19.49 -13.70 15.00
CA PHE A 273 -19.57 -15.14 14.74
C PHE A 273 -18.30 -15.68 14.11
N ALA A 274 -17.95 -16.91 14.47
CA ALA A 274 -16.84 -17.63 13.89
C ALA A 274 -17.32 -18.59 12.79
N PHE A 275 -16.47 -18.88 11.82
CA PHE A 275 -16.64 -19.99 10.89
C PHE A 275 -15.40 -20.87 10.83
N SER A 276 -15.57 -22.13 10.43
CA SER A 276 -14.47 -23.08 10.26
C SER A 276 -14.77 -24.06 9.12
N LYS A 277 -13.78 -24.28 8.26
CA LYS A 277 -13.79 -25.25 7.16
C LYS A 277 -13.20 -26.57 7.64
N PHE A 278 -13.91 -27.65 7.37
CA PHE A 278 -13.47 -29.02 7.65
C PHE A 278 -13.24 -29.78 6.35
N ASN A 279 -12.02 -30.30 6.18
CA ASN A 279 -11.62 -31.03 4.96
C ASN A 279 -11.69 -32.58 5.12
N ARG A 280 -11.75 -33.12 6.35
CA ARG A 280 -11.68 -34.58 6.61
C ARG A 280 -12.91 -35.21 7.29
N GLU A 281 -13.90 -34.41 7.68
CA GLU A 281 -15.08 -34.89 8.44
C GLU A 281 -16.35 -34.99 7.60
N VAL A 282 -16.27 -34.60 6.33
CA VAL A 282 -17.40 -34.55 5.38
C VAL A 282 -18.10 -35.90 5.24
N PHE A 283 -17.33 -36.99 5.12
CA PHE A 283 -17.89 -38.33 4.95
C PHE A 283 -18.68 -38.82 6.15
N LYS A 284 -18.28 -38.47 7.39
CA LYS A 284 -19.01 -38.87 8.60
C LYS A 284 -20.34 -38.12 8.74
N LEU A 285 -20.35 -36.83 8.40
CA LEU A 285 -21.56 -36.00 8.42
C LEU A 285 -22.55 -36.45 7.33
N LEU A 286 -22.05 -36.66 6.11
CA LEU A 286 -22.87 -37.15 4.99
C LEU A 286 -23.42 -38.56 5.24
N ASP A 287 -22.64 -39.46 5.86
CA ASP A 287 -23.11 -40.81 6.22
C ASP A 287 -24.24 -40.77 7.26
N ARG A 288 -24.16 -39.86 8.25
CA ARG A 288 -25.25 -39.64 9.22
C ARG A 288 -26.50 -39.04 8.57
N LEU A 289 -26.35 -38.07 7.66
CA LEU A 289 -27.48 -37.51 6.89
C LEU A 289 -28.16 -38.57 6.02
N LYS A 290 -27.39 -39.43 5.36
CA LYS A 290 -27.93 -40.53 4.54
C LYS A 290 -28.65 -41.57 5.38
N LYS A 291 -28.15 -41.87 6.58
CA LYS A 291 -28.79 -42.79 7.54
C LYS A 291 -30.09 -42.24 8.13
N SER A 292 -30.21 -40.93 8.33
CA SER A 292 -31.45 -40.29 8.80
C SER A 292 -32.51 -40.07 7.71
N MET A 293 -32.16 -40.30 6.44
CA MET A 293 -33.05 -40.18 5.28
C MET A 293 -33.65 -41.54 4.83
N LYS A 294 -33.27 -42.64 5.47
CA LYS A 294 -33.89 -43.97 5.33
C LYS A 294 -34.95 -44.15 6.39
#